data_AF-A0A430SHS5-F1
#
_entry.id   AF-A0A430SHS5-F1
#
_cell.length_a   1.000
_cell.length_b   1.000
_cell.length_c   1.000
_cell.angle_alpha   90.00
_cell.angle_beta   90.00
_cell.angle_gamma   90.00
#
_symmetry.space_group_name_H-M   'P 1'
#
loop_
_entity.id
_entity.type
_entity.pdbx_description
1 polymer ?
#
loop_
_entity_poly.entity_id
_entity_poly.type
_entity_poly.pdbx_seq_one_letter_code
_entity_poly.pdbx_strand_id
1 'polypeptide(L)'
;MAGFFYTVPNPCPPVVDVGESMYPRFKNRGIIAPPHPLFSLREVERLKEAIRLLVEELDPLGIYLFGSGAQGLLTPESDLDLAILGSKPYPPEHLFALRAPLSLLVGREVDLIDLRQAPLPLQAQVAAFGEPLYRKSLEADRFLDLALKAYARLNEERAEILGDIQKRGKVYG
;
A
#
# COMPACT_ATOMS: atom_id res chain seq x y z
N MET A 1 -33.58 5.82 2.19
CA MET A 1 -32.76 4.68 2.64
C MET A 1 -31.60 4.53 1.68
N ALA A 2 -30.41 4.96 2.08
CA ALA A 2 -29.22 4.91 1.24
C ALA A 2 -28.61 3.50 1.32
N GLY A 3 -28.62 2.79 0.19
CA GLY A 3 -27.90 1.52 0.04
C GLY A 3 -26.41 1.79 -0.14
N PHE A 4 -25.60 1.35 0.81
CA PHE A 4 -24.15 1.28 0.66
C PHE A 4 -23.82 0.17 -0.34
N PHE A 5 -23.41 0.55 -1.56
CA PHE A 5 -22.81 -0.37 -2.52
C PHE A 5 -21.38 -0.67 -2.07
N TYR A 6 -21.15 -1.86 -1.52
CA TYR A 6 -19.80 -2.42 -1.46
C TYR A 6 -19.46 -2.90 -2.88
N THR A 7 -18.64 -2.14 -3.60
CA THR A 7 -17.97 -2.63 -4.79
C THR A 7 -17.07 -3.79 -4.38
N VAL A 8 -17.33 -4.97 -4.94
CA VAL A 8 -16.45 -6.14 -4.82
C VAL A 8 -15.03 -5.69 -5.20
N PRO A 9 -14.01 -5.82 -4.34
CA PRO A 9 -12.65 -5.48 -4.73
C PRO A 9 -12.29 -6.37 -5.93
N ASN A 10 -11.74 -5.74 -6.98
CA ASN A 10 -11.36 -6.37 -8.23
C ASN A 10 -10.76 -7.77 -7.98
N PRO A 11 -11.20 -8.82 -8.71
CA PRO A 11 -10.59 -10.13 -8.58
C PRO A 11 -9.09 -9.99 -8.84
N CYS A 12 -8.29 -10.65 -8.00
CA CYS A 12 -6.86 -10.82 -8.27
C CYS A 12 -6.68 -11.18 -9.76
N PRO A 13 -5.73 -10.54 -10.47
CA PRO A 13 -5.33 -11.08 -11.77
C PRO A 13 -4.95 -12.56 -11.57
N PRO A 14 -5.24 -13.42 -12.56
CA PRO A 14 -4.98 -14.85 -12.44
C PRO A 14 -3.55 -15.09 -11.98
N VAL A 15 -3.36 -16.10 -11.13
CA VAL A 15 -2.04 -16.58 -10.70
C VAL A 15 -1.29 -17.00 -11.95
N VAL A 16 -0.56 -16.06 -12.54
CA VAL A 16 0.41 -16.33 -13.57
C VAL A 16 1.52 -17.15 -12.92
N ASP A 17 1.82 -18.30 -13.49
CA ASP A 17 2.94 -19.15 -13.07
C ASP A 17 4.24 -18.36 -13.28
N VAL A 18 4.63 -17.59 -12.26
CA VAL A 18 5.79 -16.70 -12.26
C VAL A 18 6.99 -17.48 -11.77
N GLY A 19 7.60 -18.22 -12.70
CA GLY A 19 8.95 -18.72 -12.54
C GLY A 19 9.90 -17.63 -12.04
N GLU A 20 10.73 -17.98 -11.06
CA GLU A 20 11.85 -17.20 -10.52
C GLU A 20 11.62 -15.68 -10.31
N SER A 21 11.14 -15.32 -9.12
CA SER A 21 11.45 -14.04 -8.43
C SER A 21 11.29 -12.76 -9.28
N MET A 22 10.06 -12.44 -9.68
CA MET A 22 9.69 -11.19 -10.39
C MET A 22 9.28 -10.04 -9.44
N TYR A 23 9.89 -9.89 -8.27
CA TYR A 23 9.76 -8.65 -7.48
C TYR A 23 11.11 -7.92 -7.52
N PRO A 24 11.20 -6.69 -8.06
CA PRO A 24 12.45 -5.95 -8.08
C PRO A 24 12.94 -5.79 -6.64
N ARG A 25 14.05 -6.44 -6.30
CA ARG A 25 14.68 -6.33 -4.98
C ARG A 25 15.21 -4.90 -4.85
N PHE A 26 14.44 -4.02 -4.23
CA PHE A 26 14.78 -2.61 -4.04
C PHE A 26 16.01 -2.49 -3.12
N LYS A 27 17.15 -2.12 -3.71
CA LYS A 27 18.49 -2.11 -3.08
C LYS A 27 18.86 -0.80 -2.36
N ASN A 28 18.01 0.21 -2.33
CA ASN A 28 18.39 1.52 -1.81
C ASN A 28 17.89 1.71 -0.36
N ARG A 29 18.76 2.23 0.51
CA ARG A 29 18.47 2.63 1.90
C ARG A 29 18.44 4.15 1.95
N GLY A 30 17.35 4.77 2.41
CA GLY A 30 17.20 6.23 2.50
C GLY A 30 15.78 6.72 2.18
N ILE A 31 15.61 8.05 2.05
CA ILE A 31 14.43 8.63 1.40
C ILE A 31 14.59 8.36 -0.10
N ILE A 32 13.70 7.53 -0.65
CA ILE A 32 13.67 7.18 -2.06
C ILE A 32 12.41 7.82 -2.62
N ALA A 33 12.44 9.12 -2.89
CA ALA A 33 11.40 9.70 -3.73
C ALA A 33 11.73 9.28 -5.17
N PRO A 34 10.95 8.38 -5.81
CA PRO A 34 11.20 8.08 -7.21
C PRO A 34 11.03 9.37 -8.03
N PRO A 35 11.80 9.55 -9.12
CA PRO A 35 11.47 10.55 -10.13
C PRO A 35 10.22 10.05 -10.88
N HIS A 36 9.06 10.15 -10.25
CA HIS A 36 7.81 9.80 -10.90
C HIS A 36 7.48 10.97 -11.85
N PRO A 37 7.26 10.73 -13.16
CA PRO A 37 7.08 11.77 -14.20
C PRO A 37 5.86 12.69 -14.02
N LEU A 38 5.13 12.53 -12.92
CA LEU A 38 3.89 13.21 -12.59
C LEU A 38 4.02 14.19 -11.44
N PHE A 39 5.17 14.24 -10.77
CA PHE A 39 5.48 15.27 -9.78
C PHE A 39 6.42 16.29 -10.40
N SER A 40 6.01 17.55 -10.43
CA SER A 40 6.91 18.67 -10.66
C SER A 40 8.01 18.69 -9.59
N LEU A 41 9.15 19.32 -9.90
CA LEU A 41 10.27 19.47 -8.95
C LEU A 41 9.84 20.07 -7.60
N ARG A 42 8.81 20.93 -7.59
CA ARG A 42 8.25 21.53 -6.37
C ARG A 42 7.47 20.51 -5.54
N GLU A 43 6.72 19.63 -6.19
CA GLU A 43 5.95 18.59 -5.51
C GLU A 43 6.87 17.52 -4.92
N VAL A 44 7.95 17.17 -5.61
CA VAL A 44 8.98 16.26 -5.06
C VAL A 44 9.57 16.83 -3.78
N GLU A 45 9.84 18.14 -3.71
CA GLU A 45 10.38 18.76 -2.50
C GLU A 45 9.36 18.79 -1.35
N ARG A 46 8.09 19.09 -1.65
CA ARG A 46 7.00 19.01 -0.66
C ARG A 46 6.78 17.60 -0.14
N LEU A 47 6.88 16.60 -1.01
CA LEU A 47 6.79 15.19 -0.62
C LEU A 47 7.95 14.80 0.30
N LYS A 48 9.18 15.26 0.03
CA LYS A 48 10.31 15.05 0.93
C LYS A 48 10.09 15.70 2.29
N GLU A 49 9.56 16.92 2.33
CA GLU A 49 9.20 17.60 3.58
C GLU A 49 8.14 16.80 4.37
N ALA A 50 7.11 16.31 3.68
CA ALA A 50 6.08 15.46 4.28
C ALA A 50 6.66 14.15 4.85
N ILE A 51 7.57 13.50 4.12
CA ILE A 51 8.28 12.30 4.59
C ILE A 51 9.14 12.63 5.81
N ARG A 52 9.83 13.78 5.83
CA ARG A 52 10.63 14.21 6.99
C ARG A 52 9.75 14.33 8.25
N LEU A 53 8.62 15.05 8.14
CA LEU A 53 7.65 15.17 9.24
C LEU A 53 7.14 13.81 9.72
N LEU A 54 6.78 12.92 8.80
CA LEU A 54 6.34 11.56 9.17
C LEU A 54 7.44 10.76 9.88
N VAL A 55 8.69 10.93 9.49
CA VAL A 55 9.82 10.26 10.14
C VAL A 55 10.05 10.79 11.56
N GLU A 56 9.93 12.10 11.75
CA GLU A 56 10.12 12.75 13.05
C GLU A 56 8.98 12.44 14.03
N GLU A 57 7.74 12.47 13.57
CA GLU A 57 6.55 12.28 14.42
C GLU A 57 6.26 10.80 14.74
N LEU A 58 6.57 9.87 13.82
CA LEU A 58 6.14 8.47 13.94
C LEU A 58 7.28 7.47 14.14
N ASP A 59 8.54 7.83 13.88
CA ASP A 59 9.68 6.91 13.85
C ASP A 59 9.41 5.58 13.09
N PRO A 60 8.98 5.65 11.81
CA PRO A 60 8.56 4.46 11.07
C PRO A 60 9.73 3.55 10.69
N LEU A 61 9.43 2.27 10.50
CA LEU A 61 10.33 1.30 9.86
C LEU A 61 10.34 1.47 8.33
N GLY A 62 9.21 1.88 7.75
CA GLY A 62 9.07 2.17 6.32
C GLY A 62 7.86 3.02 5.98
N ILE A 63 7.95 3.77 4.89
CA ILE A 63 6.87 4.56 4.28
C ILE A 63 6.80 4.19 2.81
N TYR A 64 5.60 3.93 2.30
CA TYR A 64 5.37 3.47 0.94
C TYR A 64 4.23 4.26 0.30
N LEU A 65 4.43 4.71 -0.93
CA LEU A 65 3.36 5.19 -1.79
C LEU A 65 2.66 3.97 -2.39
N PHE A 66 1.32 3.93 -2.35
CA PHE A 66 0.55 2.86 -2.98
C PHE A 66 -0.69 3.43 -3.69
N GLY A 67 -1.64 2.56 -4.06
CA GLY A 67 -2.89 2.98 -4.71
C GLY A 67 -2.72 3.37 -6.18
N SER A 68 -3.56 4.29 -6.67
CA SER A 68 -3.44 4.88 -8.02
C SER A 68 -2.07 5.54 -8.24
N GLY A 69 -1.45 5.95 -7.12
CA GLY A 69 -0.06 6.39 -6.97
C GLY A 69 0.96 5.46 -7.61
N ALA A 70 0.85 4.18 -7.29
CA ALA A 70 1.82 3.16 -7.67
C ALA A 70 1.59 2.55 -9.06
N GLN A 71 0.41 2.73 -9.65
CA GLN A 71 0.04 2.12 -10.94
C GLN A 71 0.31 3.05 -12.14
N GLY A 72 0.98 4.19 -11.94
CA GLY A 72 1.28 5.13 -13.02
C GLY A 72 0.05 5.85 -13.61
N LEU A 73 -1.09 5.79 -12.91
CA LEU A 73 -2.37 6.39 -13.28
C LEU A 73 -2.71 7.64 -12.44
N LEU A 74 -1.74 8.17 -11.70
CA LEU A 74 -1.88 9.44 -10.96
C LEU A 74 -2.36 10.53 -11.93
N THR A 75 -3.56 11.01 -11.69
CA THR A 75 -3.98 12.29 -12.24
C THR A 75 -3.55 13.41 -11.26
N PRO A 76 -3.47 14.67 -11.71
CA PRO A 76 -3.24 15.82 -10.83
C PRO A 76 -4.27 15.94 -9.68
N GLU A 77 -5.42 15.29 -9.82
CA GLU A 77 -6.52 15.26 -8.85
C GLU A 77 -6.51 14.03 -7.95
N SER A 78 -5.58 13.08 -8.15
CA SER A 78 -5.55 11.85 -7.37
C SER A 78 -4.98 12.09 -5.97
N ASP A 79 -5.61 11.46 -4.97
CA ASP A 79 -5.15 11.46 -3.59
C ASP A 79 -3.78 10.76 -3.46
N LEU A 80 -3.05 11.12 -2.42
CA LEU A 80 -1.75 10.52 -2.10
C LEU A 80 -1.93 9.46 -1.01
N ASP A 81 -1.98 8.20 -1.43
CA ASP A 81 -2.10 7.05 -0.52
C ASP A 81 -0.73 6.65 0.05
N LEU A 82 -0.52 6.89 1.35
CA LEU A 82 0.72 6.54 2.05
C LEU A 82 0.50 5.44 3.08
N ALA A 83 1.24 4.35 2.92
CA ALA A 83 1.27 3.24 3.85
C ALA A 83 2.48 3.39 4.78
N ILE A 84 2.23 3.42 6.09
CA ILE A 84 3.24 3.59 7.13
C ILE A 84 3.38 2.27 7.89
N LEU A 85 4.62 1.82 8.07
CA LEU A 85 4.94 0.67 8.89
C LEU A 85 5.76 1.12 10.10
N GLY A 86 5.19 1.02 11.30
CA GLY A 86 5.91 1.23 12.56
C GLY A 86 6.52 -0.04 13.13
N SER A 87 7.23 0.07 14.25
CA SER A 87 7.59 -1.10 15.08
C SER A 87 6.38 -1.69 15.82
N LYS A 88 5.36 -0.86 16.05
CA LYS A 88 4.06 -1.18 16.64
C LYS A 88 2.96 -0.46 15.85
N PRO A 89 1.69 -0.88 16.00
CA PRO A 89 0.57 -0.12 15.47
C PRO A 89 0.55 1.32 15.98
N TYR A 90 0.14 2.25 15.12
CA TYR A 90 -0.08 3.64 15.49
C TYR A 90 -1.50 3.86 16.01
N PRO A 91 -1.71 4.78 16.97
CA PRO A 91 -3.05 5.21 17.34
C PRO A 91 -3.75 5.85 16.12
N PRO A 92 -4.99 5.42 15.77
CA PRO A 92 -5.70 5.96 14.61
C PRO A 92 -5.87 7.49 14.65
N GLU A 93 -6.08 8.05 15.83
CA GLU A 93 -6.18 9.49 16.08
C GLU A 93 -4.89 10.24 15.72
N HIS A 94 -3.73 9.61 15.91
CA HIS A 94 -2.44 10.22 15.62
C HIS A 94 -2.23 10.31 14.09
N LEU A 95 -2.50 9.22 13.38
CA LEU A 95 -2.46 9.23 11.91
C LEU A 95 -3.49 10.20 11.34
N PHE A 96 -4.70 10.23 11.90
CA PHE A 96 -5.74 11.16 11.45
C PHE A 96 -5.31 12.63 11.61
N ALA A 97 -4.71 13.00 12.74
CA ALA A 97 -4.24 14.36 13.00
C ALA A 97 -3.14 14.81 12.02
N LEU A 98 -2.33 13.88 11.50
CA LEU A 98 -1.26 14.20 10.54
C LEU A 98 -1.76 14.38 9.10
N ARG A 99 -2.93 13.83 8.73
CA ARG A 99 -3.45 13.91 7.35
C ARG A 99 -3.65 15.35 6.87
N ALA A 100 -4.32 16.19 7.66
CA ALA A 100 -4.60 17.58 7.30
C ALA A 100 -3.33 18.43 7.07
N PRO A 101 -2.34 18.48 8.00
CA PRO A 101 -1.12 19.24 7.77
C PRO A 101 -0.29 18.70 6.60
N LEU A 102 -0.25 17.37 6.39
CA LEU A 102 0.43 16.78 5.23
C LEU A 102 -0.27 17.15 3.92
N SER A 103 -1.60 17.15 3.91
CA SER A 103 -2.37 17.51 2.72
C SER A 103 -2.14 18.96 2.31
N LEU A 104 -2.08 19.87 3.30
CA LEU A 104 -1.73 21.28 3.07
C LEU A 104 -0.32 21.45 2.54
N LEU A 105 0.63 20.66 3.06
CA LEU A 105 2.03 20.74 2.65
C LEU A 105 2.26 20.25 1.22
N VAL A 106 1.66 19.11 0.86
CA VAL A 106 1.79 18.53 -0.48
C VAL A 106 0.93 19.29 -1.49
N GLY A 107 -0.22 19.80 -1.07
CA GLY A 107 -1.19 20.50 -1.92
C GLY A 107 -2.24 19.59 -2.55
N ARG A 108 -2.46 18.41 -1.96
CA ARG A 108 -3.49 17.41 -2.32
C ARG A 108 -3.86 16.58 -1.10
N GLU A 109 -4.98 15.87 -1.16
CA GLU A 109 -5.40 15.00 -0.06
C GLU A 109 -4.39 13.87 0.16
N VAL A 110 -4.09 13.59 1.43
CA VAL A 110 -3.18 12.54 1.87
C VAL A 110 -3.95 11.56 2.73
N ASP A 111 -4.02 10.30 2.30
CA ASP A 111 -4.51 9.21 3.14
C ASP A 111 -3.33 8.49 3.80
N LEU A 112 -3.46 8.20 5.09
CA LEU A 112 -2.45 7.51 5.88
C LEU A 112 -3.01 6.20 6.39
N ILE A 113 -2.35 5.09 6.04
CA ILE A 113 -2.72 3.75 6.50
C ILE A 113 -1.59 3.14 7.32
N ASP A 114 -1.94 2.57 8.47
CA ASP A 114 -1.03 1.72 9.25
C ASP A 114 -1.02 0.30 8.69
N LEU A 115 0.13 -0.14 8.17
CA LEU A 115 0.30 -1.48 7.63
C LEU A 115 0.10 -2.59 8.66
N ARG A 116 0.34 -2.34 9.96
CA ARG A 116 0.12 -3.36 11.00
C ARG A 116 -1.34 -3.59 11.33
N GLN A 117 -2.21 -2.62 11.04
CA GLN A 117 -3.66 -2.70 11.26
C GLN A 117 -4.42 -2.92 9.95
N ALA A 118 -3.76 -2.72 8.81
CA ALA A 118 -4.32 -2.96 7.49
C ALA A 118 -4.70 -4.44 7.28
N PRO A 119 -5.79 -4.74 6.56
CA PRO A 119 -6.11 -6.09 6.13
C PRO A 119 -5.01 -6.72 5.27
N LEU A 120 -4.85 -8.04 5.34
CA LEU A 120 -3.82 -8.78 4.58
C LEU A 120 -3.82 -8.50 3.07
N PRO A 121 -4.98 -8.39 2.36
CA PRO A 121 -4.96 -8.02 0.94
C PRO A 121 -4.30 -6.67 0.66
N LEU A 122 -4.52 -5.69 1.54
CA LEU A 122 -3.93 -4.36 1.41
C LEU A 122 -2.42 -4.38 1.73
N GLN A 123 -2.01 -5.12 2.75
CA GLN A 123 -0.59 -5.34 3.02
C GLN A 123 0.14 -5.97 1.82
N ALA A 124 -0.49 -6.97 1.20
CA ALA A 124 0.04 -7.63 0.01
C ALA A 124 0.07 -6.71 -1.21
N GLN A 125 -0.93 -5.84 -1.39
CA GLN A 125 -0.94 -4.82 -2.43
C GLN A 125 0.24 -3.85 -2.28
N VAL A 126 0.48 -3.35 -1.07
CA VAL A 126 1.63 -2.46 -0.78
C VAL A 126 2.94 -3.21 -0.98
N ALA A 127 3.02 -4.48 -0.60
CA ALA A 127 4.22 -5.29 -0.81
C ALA A 127 4.52 -5.55 -2.29
N ALA A 128 3.49 -5.77 -3.11
CA ALA A 128 3.64 -6.09 -4.53
C ALA A 128 3.88 -4.84 -5.41
N PHE A 129 3.18 -3.75 -5.11
CA PHE A 129 3.13 -2.57 -5.99
C PHE A 129 3.59 -1.28 -5.31
N GLY A 130 3.73 -1.24 -3.99
CA GLY A 130 4.08 -0.01 -3.28
C GLY A 130 5.49 0.49 -3.62
N GLU A 131 5.61 1.78 -3.88
CA GLU A 131 6.89 2.44 -4.09
C GLU A 131 7.46 2.88 -2.74
N PRO A 132 8.64 2.39 -2.32
CA PRO A 132 9.22 2.77 -1.04
C PRO A 132 9.66 4.23 -1.07
N LEU A 133 9.13 5.05 -0.16
CA LEU A 133 9.53 6.44 0.03
C LEU A 133 10.56 6.62 1.16
N TYR A 134 10.52 5.75 2.18
CA TYR A 134 11.48 5.72 3.27
C TYR A 134 11.65 4.30 3.79
N ARG A 135 12.88 3.95 4.20
CA ARG A 135 13.18 2.65 4.83
C ARG A 135 14.26 2.80 5.90
N LYS A 136 13.93 2.38 7.13
CA LYS A 136 14.83 2.41 8.28
C LYS A 136 15.56 1.08 8.51
N SER A 137 14.88 -0.05 8.29
CA SER A 137 15.43 -1.36 8.66
C SER A 137 15.00 -2.50 7.71
N LEU A 138 15.73 -3.62 7.79
CA LEU A 138 15.37 -4.89 7.12
C LEU A 138 14.06 -5.50 7.66
N GLU A 139 13.58 -5.05 8.83
CA GLU A 139 12.32 -5.51 9.39
C GLU A 139 11.15 -5.11 8.50
N ALA A 140 11.22 -3.93 7.87
CA ALA A 140 10.20 -3.48 6.94
C ALA A 140 10.09 -4.40 5.72
N ASP A 141 11.23 -4.79 5.16
CA ASP A 141 11.29 -5.74 4.03
C ASP A 141 10.75 -7.12 4.43
N ARG A 142 11.11 -7.61 5.63
CA ARG A 142 10.61 -8.88 6.15
C ARG A 142 9.10 -8.86 6.36
N PHE A 143 8.54 -7.75 6.83
CA PHE A 143 7.09 -7.61 7.02
C PHE A 143 6.36 -7.76 5.68
N LEU A 144 6.80 -7.05 4.65
CA LEU A 144 6.21 -7.12 3.31
C LEU A 144 6.35 -8.50 2.67
N ASP A 145 7.51 -9.15 2.80
CA ASP A 145 7.74 -10.52 2.33
C ASP A 145 6.77 -11.52 2.99
N LEU A 146 6.54 -11.38 4.29
CA LEU A 146 5.61 -12.23 5.03
C LEU A 146 4.16 -11.97 4.62
N ALA A 147 3.79 -10.72 4.37
CA ALA A 147 2.46 -10.37 3.89
C ALA A 147 2.16 -11.03 2.53
N LEU A 148 3.09 -10.98 1.58
CA LEU A 148 2.94 -11.65 0.28
C LEU A 148 2.77 -13.17 0.43
N LYS A 149 3.60 -13.80 1.26
CA LYS A 149 3.51 -15.26 1.51
C LYS A 149 2.19 -15.64 2.16
N ALA A 150 1.75 -14.89 3.16
CA ALA A 150 0.49 -15.14 3.84
C ALA A 150 -0.71 -14.95 2.88
N TYR A 151 -0.65 -13.94 2.03
CA TYR A 151 -1.70 -13.69 1.04
C TYR A 151 -1.76 -14.77 -0.05
N ALA A 152 -0.61 -15.24 -0.54
CA ALA A 152 -0.54 -16.37 -1.48
C ALA A 152 -1.20 -17.63 -0.90
N ARG A 153 -0.83 -18.00 0.34
CA ARG A 153 -1.43 -19.12 1.05
C ARG A 153 -2.95 -18.98 1.23
N LEU A 154 -3.41 -17.80 1.66
CA LEU A 154 -4.85 -17.54 1.83
C LEU A 154 -5.61 -17.71 0.50
N ASN A 155 -5.00 -17.32 -0.62
CA ASN A 155 -5.62 -17.46 -1.93
C ASN A 155 -5.61 -18.92 -2.43
N GLU A 156 -4.58 -19.70 -2.13
CA GLU A 156 -4.55 -21.15 -2.39
C GLU A 156 -5.70 -21.86 -1.64
N GLU A 157 -5.83 -21.61 -0.34
CA GLU A 157 -6.91 -22.16 0.51
C GLU A 157 -8.30 -21.75 -0.02
N ARG A 158 -8.45 -20.50 -0.48
CA ARG A 158 -9.70 -20.00 -1.09
C ARG A 158 -9.98 -20.60 -2.47
N ALA A 159 -8.95 -20.85 -3.27
CA ALA A 159 -9.10 -21.43 -4.61
C ALA A 159 -9.65 -22.85 -4.55
N GLU A 160 -9.26 -23.63 -3.55
CA GLU A 160 -9.82 -24.96 -3.28
C GLU A 160 -11.32 -24.89 -2.96
N ILE A 161 -11.72 -23.97 -2.06
CA ILE A 161 -13.13 -23.77 -1.68
C ILE A 161 -13.96 -23.25 -2.87
N LEU A 162 -13.46 -22.26 -3.60
CA LEU A 162 -14.15 -21.71 -4.78
C LEU A 162 -14.24 -22.72 -5.92
N GLY A 163 -13.23 -23.57 -6.08
CA GLY A 163 -13.24 -24.68 -7.02
C GLY A 163 -14.32 -25.71 -6.67
N ASP A 164 -14.50 -25.99 -5.38
CA ASP A 164 -15.57 -26.87 -4.90
C ASP A 164 -16.96 -26.24 -5.02
N ILE A 165 -17.11 -24.93 -4.79
CA ILE A 165 -18.37 -24.20 -5.01
C ILE A 165 -18.73 -24.19 -6.51
N GLN A 166 -17.76 -23.91 -7.40
CA GLN A 166 -17.98 -23.96 -8.85
C GLN A 166 -18.33 -25.37 -9.34
N LYS A 167 -17.71 -26.41 -8.76
CA LYS A 167 -18.05 -27.82 -9.05
C LYS A 167 -19.41 -28.24 -8.49
N ARG A 168 -19.84 -27.68 -7.34
CA ARG A 168 -21.07 -28.09 -6.63
C ARG A 168 -22.33 -27.33 -7.02
N GLY A 169 -22.26 -26.19 -7.71
CA GLY A 169 -23.48 -25.63 -8.30
C GLY A 169 -23.39 -24.17 -8.70
N LYS A 170 -23.67 -23.93 -9.99
CA LYS A 170 -24.37 -22.72 -10.43
C LYS A 170 -25.57 -22.48 -9.52
N VAL A 171 -25.47 -21.49 -8.64
CA VAL A 171 -26.67 -20.89 -8.04
C VAL A 171 -27.08 -19.77 -8.98
N TYR A 172 -28.05 -20.06 -9.85
CA TYR A 172 -28.89 -19.02 -10.44
C TYR A 172 -29.81 -18.50 -9.33
N GLY A 173 -29.84 -17.19 -9.16
CA GLY A 173 -30.74 -16.47 -8.26
C GLY A 173 -30.56 -14.98 -8.44
#